data_AF-A0A0F9FMM4-F1
#
_entry.id   AF-A0A0F9FMM4-F1
#
_cell.length_a   1.000
_cell.length_b   1.000
_cell.length_c   1.000
_cell.angle_alpha   90.00
_cell.angle_beta   90.00
_cell.angle_gamma   90.00
#
_symmetry.space_group_name_H-M   'P 1'
#
loop_
_entity.id
_entity.type
_entity.pdbx_description
1 polymer ?
#
loop_
_entity_poly.entity_id
_entity_poly.type
_entity_poly.pdbx_seq_one_letter_code
_entity_poly.pdbx_strand_id
1 'polypeptide(L)'
;MLRQYAQSDISGNADTATALETARTIGGVSFDGTGNIVPETIVVVDSTDESSSIAMFDSATGSLQPKTDGGLTYNASTGTLAATAFSGPLTGDVTGDCSGSSGSTTLAATATALANARDINGVSFDGTANITVAAAAGTLTGTTLKSTVVTSSLTALG
;
A
#
# COMPACT_ATOMS: atom_id res chain seq x y z
N MET A 1 52.74 17.35 60.05
CA MET A 1 52.19 18.23 59.00
C MET A 1 51.24 17.41 58.16
N LEU A 2 49.94 17.46 58.44
CA LEU A 2 48.93 16.87 57.54
C LEU A 2 48.62 17.92 56.46
N ARG A 3 48.99 17.62 55.22
CA ARG A 3 48.50 18.37 54.07
C ARG A 3 47.04 17.96 53.86
N GLN A 4 46.12 18.80 54.30
CA GLN A 4 44.71 18.67 53.96
C GLN A 4 44.58 19.05 52.48
N TYR A 5 44.44 18.06 51.61
CA TYR A 5 43.98 18.30 50.25
C TYR A 5 42.48 18.57 50.36
N ALA A 6 42.13 19.84 50.60
CA ALA A 6 40.75 20.28 50.42
C ALA A 6 40.37 20.00 48.97
N GLN A 7 39.20 19.42 48.78
CA GLN A 7 38.58 19.30 47.46
C GLN A 7 38.27 20.72 46.97
N SER A 8 39.21 21.38 46.31
CA SER A 8 39.09 22.82 45.97
C SER A 8 39.52 23.18 44.55
N ASP A 9 39.49 22.24 43.61
CA ASP A 9 39.77 22.55 42.20
C ASP A 9 38.50 22.63 41.34
N ILE A 10 37.32 22.49 41.95
CA ILE A 10 36.04 22.71 41.27
C ILE A 10 35.70 24.18 41.45
N SER A 11 35.63 24.94 40.35
CA SER A 11 35.24 26.35 40.34
C SER A 11 34.30 26.62 39.17
N GLY A 12 33.53 27.70 39.24
CA GLY A 12 32.55 28.05 38.22
C GLY A 12 31.32 27.12 38.23
N ASN A 13 30.73 26.87 37.06
CA ASN A 13 29.45 26.14 36.96
C ASN A 13 29.49 24.68 37.43
N ALA A 14 30.69 24.08 37.53
CA ALA A 14 30.86 22.73 38.07
C ALA A 14 30.62 22.66 39.59
N ASP A 15 30.85 23.77 40.30
CA ASP A 15 30.75 23.84 41.77
C ASP A 15 29.29 23.98 42.26
N THR A 16 28.37 24.34 41.36
CA THR A 16 26.93 24.50 41.64
C THR A 16 26.03 23.55 40.84
N ALA A 17 26.61 22.60 40.11
CA ALA A 17 25.89 21.67 39.24
C ALA A 17 25.20 20.53 40.02
N THR A 18 24.18 20.86 40.83
CA THR A 18 23.41 19.87 41.59
C THR A 18 22.31 19.18 40.78
N ALA A 19 21.90 19.75 39.64
CA ALA A 19 20.81 19.22 38.81
C ALA A 19 21.08 17.81 38.21
N LEU A 20 22.34 17.41 38.10
CA LEU A 20 22.77 16.07 37.66
C LEU A 20 23.41 15.25 38.80
N GLU A 21 23.37 15.73 40.04
CA GLU A 21 23.87 14.99 41.21
C GLU A 21 23.14 13.66 41.38
N THR A 22 21.85 13.63 41.04
CA THR A 22 21.10 12.38 40.82
C THR A 22 20.86 12.19 39.34
N ALA A 23 21.40 11.10 38.78
CA ALA A 23 21.23 10.77 37.36
C ALA A 23 19.77 10.87 36.90
N ARG A 24 19.57 11.37 35.69
CA ARG A 24 18.26 11.49 35.05
C ARG A 24 18.08 10.38 34.04
N THR A 25 16.88 9.82 33.93
CA THR A 25 16.58 8.83 32.90
C THR A 25 16.22 9.52 31.58
N ILE A 26 16.92 9.21 30.51
CA ILE A 26 16.64 9.68 29.15
C ILE A 26 16.22 8.47 28.33
N GLY A 27 14.93 8.41 27.96
CA GLY A 27 14.36 7.26 27.25
C GLY A 27 14.64 5.92 27.95
N GLY A 28 14.51 5.88 29.28
CA GLY A 28 14.77 4.69 30.10
C GLY A 28 16.22 4.53 30.59
N VAL A 29 17.21 5.19 29.97
CA VAL A 29 18.63 5.03 30.33
C VAL A 29 19.08 6.09 31.33
N SER A 30 19.72 5.68 32.42
CA SER A 30 20.31 6.59 33.41
C SER A 30 21.49 7.37 32.81
N PHE A 31 21.39 8.70 32.79
CA PHE A 31 22.45 9.59 32.33
C PHE A 31 23.29 10.10 33.50
N ASP A 32 24.56 9.68 33.54
CA ASP A 32 25.59 10.10 34.50
C ASP A 32 26.73 10.92 33.85
N GLY A 33 26.63 11.19 32.54
CA GLY A 33 27.62 11.96 31.78
C GLY A 33 28.90 11.20 31.39
N THR A 34 29.03 9.91 31.70
CA THR A 34 30.25 9.13 31.40
C THR A 34 30.32 8.61 29.95
N GLY A 35 29.20 8.64 29.21
CA GLY A 35 29.14 8.17 27.84
C GLY A 35 27.91 8.66 27.07
N ASN A 36 27.84 8.27 25.79
CA ASN A 36 26.71 8.58 24.92
C ASN A 36 25.46 7.79 25.36
N ILE A 37 24.28 8.37 25.10
CA ILE A 37 22.99 7.74 25.38
C ILE A 37 22.39 7.17 24.09
N VAL A 38 21.92 5.93 24.16
CA VAL A 38 21.00 5.34 23.19
C VAL A 38 19.71 5.06 23.95
N PRO A 39 18.62 5.83 23.72
CA PRO A 39 17.34 5.61 24.38
C PRO A 39 16.84 4.18 24.21
N GLU A 40 16.40 3.55 25.29
CA GLU A 40 15.71 2.25 25.25
C GLU A 40 14.25 2.42 24.81
N THR A 41 13.62 3.53 25.20
CA THR A 41 12.24 3.83 24.88
C THR A 41 12.11 5.17 24.17
N ILE A 42 11.24 5.20 23.16
CA ILE A 42 10.77 6.41 22.51
C ILE A 42 9.27 6.52 22.81
N VAL A 43 8.84 7.66 23.34
CA VAL A 43 7.42 7.92 23.58
C VAL A 43 6.78 8.30 22.25
N VAL A 44 5.91 7.45 21.75
CA VAL A 44 5.08 7.71 20.55
C VAL A 44 3.69 8.09 21.02
N VAL A 45 3.10 9.11 20.39
CA VAL A 45 1.74 9.58 20.66
C VAL A 45 0.90 9.35 19.41
N ASP A 46 -0.36 8.96 19.60
CA ASP A 46 -1.29 8.79 18.49
C ASP A 46 -1.54 10.12 17.77
N SER A 47 -1.68 10.07 16.45
CA SER A 47 -1.90 11.25 15.61
C SER A 47 -3.35 11.29 15.16
N THR A 48 -3.93 12.49 15.13
CA THR A 48 -5.22 12.76 14.49
C THR A 48 -5.07 13.45 13.15
N ASP A 49 -3.84 13.57 12.63
CA ASP A 49 -3.57 14.27 11.37
C ASP A 49 -3.93 13.42 10.16
N GLU A 50 -4.42 14.08 9.12
CA GLU A 50 -4.83 13.43 7.87
C GLU A 50 -3.67 13.25 6.86
N SER A 51 -2.46 13.64 7.27
CA SER A 51 -1.24 13.59 6.45
C SER A 51 0.03 13.30 7.27
N SER A 52 -0.11 12.48 8.33
CA SER A 52 1.02 12.08 9.18
C SER A 52 2.15 11.48 8.34
N SER A 53 3.37 11.97 8.56
CA SER A 53 4.56 11.40 7.93
C SER A 53 4.95 10.08 8.58
N ILE A 54 5.45 9.14 7.79
CA ILE A 54 5.97 7.86 8.29
C ILE A 54 7.48 7.93 8.48
N ALA A 55 7.96 7.48 9.65
CA ALA A 55 9.39 7.38 9.94
C ALA A 55 10.04 6.25 9.13
N MET A 56 11.18 6.53 8.52
CA MET A 56 11.95 5.59 7.70
C MET A 56 13.47 5.73 7.95
N PHE A 57 14.21 4.70 7.53
CA PHE A 57 15.67 4.64 7.61
C PHE A 57 16.24 4.13 6.30
N ASP A 58 17.35 4.71 5.84
CA ASP A 58 17.97 4.34 4.54
C ASP A 58 18.69 2.99 4.57
N SER A 59 18.93 2.43 5.75
CA SER A 59 19.61 1.15 5.93
C SER A 59 18.94 0.35 7.03
N ALA A 60 18.97 -0.98 6.90
CA ALA A 60 18.46 -1.91 7.90
C ALA A 60 19.25 -1.88 9.22
N THR A 61 20.47 -1.32 9.22
CA THR A 61 21.35 -1.28 10.40
C THR A 61 22.12 0.05 10.46
N GLY A 62 22.57 0.42 11.65
CA GLY A 62 23.44 1.57 11.91
C GLY A 62 22.80 2.66 12.80
N SER A 63 23.58 3.69 13.11
CA SER A 63 23.14 4.85 13.88
C SER A 63 22.66 5.96 12.95
N LEU A 64 21.45 5.78 12.41
CA LEU A 64 20.84 6.73 11.46
C LEU A 64 19.79 7.59 12.15
N GLN A 65 19.68 8.85 11.70
CA GLN A 65 18.53 9.69 12.08
C GLN A 65 17.28 9.16 11.37
N PRO A 66 16.10 9.21 12.03
CA PRO A 66 14.83 8.98 11.36
C PRO A 66 14.63 9.98 10.23
N LYS A 67 14.08 9.51 9.12
CA LYS A 67 13.70 10.33 7.97
C LYS A 67 12.20 10.20 7.69
N THR A 68 11.70 11.06 6.83
CA THR A 68 10.35 10.99 6.26
C THR A 68 10.41 11.30 4.77
N ASP A 69 9.37 10.93 4.02
CA ASP A 69 9.22 11.27 2.60
C ASP A 69 7.79 11.74 2.36
N GLY A 70 7.60 12.82 1.60
CA GLY A 70 6.28 13.41 1.36
C GLY A 70 5.37 12.53 0.49
N GLY A 71 5.94 11.56 -0.23
CA GLY A 71 5.19 10.58 -1.02
C GLY A 71 4.64 9.42 -0.20
N LEU A 72 5.01 9.27 1.08
CA LEU A 72 4.50 8.24 1.99
C LEU A 72 3.87 8.88 3.23
N THR A 73 2.54 8.89 3.27
CA THR A 73 1.77 9.51 4.36
C THR A 73 0.67 8.58 4.88
N TYR A 74 0.23 8.82 6.11
CA TYR A 74 -0.90 8.17 6.75
C TYR A 74 -1.98 9.19 7.08
N ASN A 75 -3.22 8.85 6.77
CA ASN A 75 -4.38 9.63 7.17
C ASN A 75 -5.05 8.94 8.37
N ALA A 76 -4.96 9.56 9.54
CA ALA A 76 -5.51 8.99 10.77
C ALA A 76 -7.04 8.99 10.82
N SER A 77 -7.71 9.90 10.10
CA SER A 77 -9.17 9.95 10.03
C SER A 77 -9.74 8.75 9.25
N THR A 78 -9.05 8.30 8.22
CA THR A 78 -9.51 7.20 7.34
C THR A 78 -8.77 5.88 7.55
N GLY A 79 -7.66 5.89 8.30
CA GLY A 79 -6.80 4.73 8.46
C GLY A 79 -6.04 4.36 7.18
N THR A 80 -5.90 5.28 6.23
CA THR A 80 -5.31 4.97 4.90
C THR A 80 -3.85 5.38 4.82
N LEU A 81 -3.01 4.47 4.31
CA LEU A 81 -1.63 4.76 3.93
C LEU A 81 -1.58 5.13 2.44
N ALA A 82 -1.03 6.29 2.11
CA ALA A 82 -0.89 6.77 0.74
C ALA A 82 0.57 6.64 0.28
N ALA A 83 0.77 6.05 -0.90
CA ALA A 83 2.06 5.93 -1.59
C ALA A 83 1.86 6.14 -3.10
N THR A 84 2.88 6.62 -3.80
CA THR A 84 2.79 6.81 -5.27
C THR A 84 2.75 5.48 -6.05
N ALA A 85 3.52 4.48 -5.61
CA ALA A 85 3.59 3.17 -6.25
C ALA A 85 4.06 2.10 -5.27
N PHE A 86 3.64 0.85 -5.52
CA PHE A 86 4.18 -0.34 -4.88
C PHE A 86 4.97 -1.14 -5.90
N SER A 87 6.16 -1.61 -5.51
CA SER A 87 6.98 -2.49 -6.33
C SER A 87 7.04 -3.87 -5.68
N GLY A 88 6.59 -4.90 -6.39
CA GLY A 88 6.48 -6.26 -5.89
C GLY A 88 5.04 -6.80 -5.91
N PRO A 89 4.84 -8.09 -5.59
CA PRO A 89 3.51 -8.68 -5.53
C PRO A 89 2.71 -8.14 -4.34
N LEU A 90 1.42 -7.88 -4.57
CA LEU A 90 0.43 -7.74 -3.50
C LEU A 90 -0.25 -9.10 -3.32
N THR A 91 -0.14 -9.68 -2.13
CA THR A 91 -0.79 -10.97 -1.79
C THR A 91 -2.01 -10.72 -0.93
N GLY A 92 -3.11 -11.47 -1.16
CA GLY A 92 -4.38 -11.30 -0.46
C GLY A 92 -5.45 -10.62 -1.33
N ASP A 93 -6.59 -10.29 -0.72
CA ASP A 93 -7.71 -9.65 -1.41
C ASP A 93 -7.46 -8.14 -1.56
N VAL A 94 -7.65 -7.62 -2.78
CA VAL A 94 -7.70 -6.18 -3.05
C VAL A 94 -9.18 -5.81 -3.20
N THR A 95 -9.75 -5.23 -2.15
CA THR A 95 -11.21 -4.92 -2.08
C THR A 95 -11.58 -3.56 -2.70
N GLY A 96 -10.66 -2.91 -3.43
CA GLY A 96 -10.85 -1.62 -4.10
C GLY A 96 -10.62 -1.69 -5.61
N ASP A 97 -10.70 -0.54 -6.28
CA ASP A 97 -10.55 -0.46 -7.74
C ASP A 97 -9.10 -0.69 -8.18
N CYS A 98 -8.88 -1.72 -9.00
CA CYS A 98 -7.64 -1.88 -9.75
C CYS A 98 -7.81 -1.22 -11.13
N SER A 99 -7.10 -0.12 -11.37
CA SER A 99 -7.06 0.54 -12.69
C SER A 99 -5.79 0.17 -13.46
N GLY A 100 -5.86 0.14 -14.79
CA GLY A 100 -4.72 -0.13 -15.68
C GLY A 100 -4.64 -1.57 -16.23
N SER A 101 -3.53 -1.87 -16.93
CA SER A 101 -3.24 -3.21 -17.44
C SER A 101 -2.58 -4.03 -16.35
N SER A 102 -3.38 -4.68 -15.54
CA SER A 102 -2.94 -5.78 -14.69
C SER A 102 -2.44 -6.92 -15.59
N GLY A 103 -1.12 -7.10 -15.69
CA GLY A 103 -0.49 -8.10 -16.57
C GLY A 103 -0.91 -9.55 -16.30
N SER A 104 -1.64 -9.80 -15.21
CA SER A 104 -2.40 -11.01 -14.95
C SER A 104 -3.54 -10.67 -14.00
N THR A 105 -4.60 -10.02 -14.48
CA THR A 105 -5.82 -9.98 -13.69
C THR A 105 -6.47 -11.35 -13.68
N THR A 106 -6.62 -11.91 -12.50
CA THR A 106 -7.69 -12.85 -12.19
C THR A 106 -9.09 -12.21 -12.30
N LEU A 107 -9.26 -10.96 -12.75
CA LEU A 107 -10.57 -10.32 -13.04
C LEU A 107 -11.45 -11.08 -14.06
N ALA A 108 -10.96 -12.12 -14.73
CA ALA A 108 -11.87 -13.06 -15.38
C ALA A 108 -12.75 -13.84 -14.38
N ALA A 109 -12.35 -13.95 -13.10
CA ALA A 109 -13.02 -14.77 -12.10
C ALA A 109 -14.17 -14.08 -11.36
N THR A 110 -14.27 -12.74 -11.39
CA THR A 110 -15.37 -11.98 -10.75
C THR A 110 -16.08 -11.00 -11.66
N ALA A 111 -15.63 -10.81 -12.92
CA ALA A 111 -16.36 -9.99 -13.87
C ALA A 111 -17.74 -10.60 -14.12
N THR A 112 -18.78 -10.03 -13.50
CA THR A 112 -20.18 -10.42 -13.73
C THR A 112 -20.72 -9.86 -15.05
N ALA A 113 -20.08 -8.81 -15.59
CA ALA A 113 -20.42 -8.18 -16.85
C ALA A 113 -19.18 -7.57 -17.53
N LEU A 114 -19.19 -7.46 -18.85
CA LEU A 114 -18.29 -6.62 -19.63
C LEU A 114 -18.63 -5.14 -19.35
N ALA A 115 -17.61 -4.35 -19.04
CA ALA A 115 -17.76 -2.90 -18.84
C ALA A 115 -18.40 -2.19 -20.05
N ASN A 116 -18.18 -2.71 -21.26
CA ASN A 116 -18.89 -2.29 -22.45
C ASN A 116 -19.45 -3.53 -23.14
N ALA A 117 -20.78 -3.62 -23.26
CA ALA A 117 -21.42 -4.68 -24.03
C ALA A 117 -20.92 -4.69 -25.48
N ARG A 118 -21.00 -5.85 -26.12
CA ARG A 118 -20.64 -6.04 -27.53
C ARG A 118 -21.83 -6.63 -28.26
N ASP A 119 -22.13 -6.10 -29.43
CA ASP A 119 -23.16 -6.68 -30.28
C ASP A 119 -22.61 -7.91 -31.00
N ILE A 120 -23.25 -9.05 -30.77
CA ILE A 120 -22.98 -10.30 -31.50
C ILE A 120 -24.17 -10.52 -32.42
N ASN A 121 -23.98 -10.32 -33.72
CA ASN A 121 -25.06 -10.29 -34.73
C ASN A 121 -26.21 -9.34 -34.34
N GLY A 122 -25.89 -8.15 -33.82
CA GLY A 122 -26.87 -7.15 -33.40
C GLY A 122 -27.57 -7.45 -32.06
N VAL A 123 -27.22 -8.55 -31.38
CA VAL A 123 -27.68 -8.82 -30.02
C VAL A 123 -26.62 -8.32 -29.03
N SER A 124 -26.99 -7.36 -28.20
CA SER A 124 -26.11 -6.84 -27.14
C SER A 124 -25.78 -7.96 -26.14
N PHE A 125 -24.48 -8.13 -25.89
CA PHE A 125 -23.96 -9.13 -24.97
C PHE A 125 -22.95 -8.50 -24.01
N ASP A 126 -23.24 -8.60 -22.71
CA ASP A 126 -22.37 -8.16 -21.63
C ASP A 126 -21.86 -9.33 -20.77
N GLY A 127 -22.23 -10.59 -21.06
CA GLY A 127 -21.78 -11.75 -20.29
C GLY A 127 -22.53 -12.02 -18.98
N THR A 128 -23.52 -11.20 -18.61
CA THR A 128 -24.34 -11.43 -17.39
C THR A 128 -25.30 -12.63 -17.53
N ALA A 129 -25.67 -12.97 -18.76
CA ALA A 129 -26.54 -14.09 -19.10
C ALA A 129 -26.05 -14.79 -20.36
N ASN A 130 -26.56 -16.00 -20.60
CA ASN A 130 -26.33 -16.70 -21.86
C ASN A 130 -26.82 -15.87 -23.05
N ILE A 131 -26.05 -15.84 -24.13
CA ILE A 131 -26.49 -15.21 -25.37
C ILE A 131 -27.39 -16.15 -26.17
N THR A 132 -28.53 -15.61 -26.63
CA THR A 132 -29.35 -16.24 -27.67
C THR A 132 -29.18 -15.46 -28.96
N VAL A 133 -28.42 -16.01 -29.91
CA VAL A 133 -28.28 -15.40 -31.24
C VAL A 133 -29.36 -15.99 -32.14
N ALA A 134 -30.43 -15.22 -32.37
CA ALA A 134 -31.45 -15.58 -33.33
C ALA A 134 -30.89 -15.43 -34.76
N ALA A 135 -30.34 -16.51 -35.31
CA ALA A 135 -29.93 -16.57 -36.71
C ALA A 135 -31.16 -16.91 -37.57
N ALA A 136 -31.94 -15.90 -37.96
CA ALA A 136 -32.94 -16.10 -39.00
C ALA A 136 -32.20 -16.45 -40.31
N ALA A 137 -32.55 -17.54 -40.98
CA ALA A 137 -31.85 -17.99 -42.19
C ALA A 137 -31.72 -16.88 -43.26
N GLY A 138 -32.69 -15.97 -43.34
CA GLY A 138 -32.68 -14.84 -44.28
C GLY A 138 -31.72 -13.70 -43.94
N THR A 139 -31.11 -13.66 -42.75
CA THR A 139 -30.10 -12.64 -42.38
C THR A 139 -28.67 -13.13 -42.56
N LEU A 140 -28.47 -14.41 -42.88
CA LEU A 140 -27.16 -14.96 -43.21
C LEU A 140 -26.75 -14.43 -44.59
N THR A 141 -25.58 -13.79 -44.66
CA THR A 141 -24.97 -13.43 -45.94
C THR A 141 -24.23 -14.64 -46.49
N GLY A 142 -24.58 -15.05 -47.70
CA GLY A 142 -24.08 -16.27 -48.33
C GLY A 142 -25.24 -17.18 -48.74
N THR A 143 -25.36 -17.45 -50.04
CA THR A 143 -26.46 -18.21 -50.63
C THR A 143 -26.14 -19.71 -50.76
N THR A 144 -24.99 -20.15 -50.25
CA THR A 144 -24.47 -21.51 -50.46
C THR A 144 -24.35 -22.22 -49.11
N LEU A 145 -25.11 -23.31 -48.93
CA LEU A 145 -24.90 -24.24 -47.83
C LEU A 145 -23.55 -24.95 -48.03
N LYS A 146 -22.82 -25.20 -46.94
CA LYS A 146 -21.59 -26.01 -46.99
C LYS A 146 -21.93 -27.36 -47.64
N SER A 147 -21.15 -27.83 -48.61
CA SER A 147 -21.44 -29.04 -49.39
C SER A 147 -21.61 -30.33 -48.57
N THR A 148 -21.17 -30.33 -47.31
CA THR A 148 -21.37 -31.42 -46.35
C THR A 148 -22.75 -31.42 -45.68
N VAL A 149 -23.56 -30.38 -45.88
CA VAL A 149 -24.96 -30.34 -45.44
C VAL A 149 -25.80 -31.09 -46.48
N VAL A 150 -25.98 -32.39 -46.24
CA VAL A 150 -26.69 -33.30 -47.17
C VAL A 150 -28.20 -33.43 -46.89
N THR A 151 -28.67 -32.89 -45.76
CA THR A 151 -30.08 -32.84 -45.38
C THR A 151 -30.37 -31.49 -44.72
N SER A 152 -31.36 -30.76 -45.23
CA SER A 152 -31.82 -29.48 -44.66
C SER A 152 -33.33 -29.51 -44.49
N SER A 153 -33.82 -28.96 -43.38
CA SER A 153 -35.26 -28.73 -43.15
C SER A 153 -35.73 -27.36 -43.66
N LEU A 154 -34.87 -26.62 -44.38
CA LEU A 154 -35.22 -25.33 -44.96
C LEU A 154 -36.18 -25.55 -46.14
N THR A 155 -37.43 -25.16 -45.98
CA THR A 155 -38.49 -25.42 -46.97
C THR A 155 -38.58 -24.39 -48.09
N ALA A 156 -37.90 -23.25 -47.96
CA ALA A 156 -37.77 -22.23 -49.00
C ALA A 156 -36.55 -21.33 -48.73
N LEU A 157 -35.92 -20.84 -49.80
CA LEU A 157 -35.06 -19.66 -49.76
C LEU A 157 -35.97 -18.45 -49.99
N GLY A 158 -35.86 -17.42 -49.14
CA GLY A 158 -36.55 -16.15 -49.37
C GLY A 158 -36.11 -15.48 -50.66
#